data_AF-G5BCV9-F1
#
_entry.id   AF-G5BCV9-F1
#
_cell.length_a   1.000
_cell.length_b   1.000
_cell.length_c   1.000
_cell.angle_alpha   90.00
_cell.angle_beta   90.00
_cell.angle_gamma   90.00
#
_symmetry.space_group_name_H-M   'P 1'
#
loop_
_entity.id
_entity.type
_entity.pdbx_description
1 polymer ?
#
loop_
_entity_poly.entity_id
_entity_poly.type
_entity_poly.pdbx_seq_one_letter_code
_entity_poly.pdbx_strand_id
1 'polypeptide(L)'
;SIHVVTWNVASEVPPLDLSDLLQLNDPNLNLDICIIGLQEVNSGIISLLSNTAFEDPWSSFFMDVLSPLSFVKISHVRMQGLLLMVFVKYQHLPFIQILSTKSTPTGLYGYWLTIAKTHDPLLREFLEGPLHFPPTYKFDKNSNNYDTSEKKRKPAWTDRILWRLKRQLQARSFTPSLPAPSFTLSLKSYKSHMMYSISDHKPVTGTFDLELKPLLSVPLITMMAEGLWTMENEMLISYSSTPDFLSSPWDWIGLYKVGMRHINDYVSYVWVGDNQVSFGDNLKQVYMNICDIPENEDQYLLCYYSNNLHSVVGISKPFKVRDAGGRGYYGSEATGSEANP
;
A
#
# COMPACT_ATOMS: atom_id res chain seq x y z
N SER A 1 -2.83 -1.14 13.05
CA SER A 1 -1.43 -1.43 13.44
C SER A 1 -0.45 -1.32 12.27
N ILE A 2 0.84 -1.15 12.56
CA ILE A 2 1.94 -1.12 11.58
C ILE A 2 2.76 -2.40 11.70
N HIS A 3 2.98 -3.09 10.57
CA HIS A 3 3.89 -4.22 10.48
C HIS A 3 5.13 -3.83 9.67
N VAL A 4 6.31 -4.14 10.18
CA VAL A 4 7.59 -3.82 9.55
C VAL A 4 8.38 -5.12 9.37
N VAL A 5 8.87 -5.35 8.16
CA VAL A 5 9.71 -6.48 7.77
C VAL A 5 11.07 -5.96 7.35
N THR A 6 12.14 -6.59 7.81
CA THR A 6 13.48 -6.43 7.22
C THR A 6 14.08 -7.78 6.87
N TRP A 7 14.61 -7.92 5.65
CA TRP A 7 15.27 -9.15 5.23
C TRP A 7 16.35 -8.93 4.17
N ASN A 8 17.58 -9.33 4.48
CA ASN A 8 18.59 -9.53 3.45
C ASN A 8 18.32 -10.84 2.70
N VAL A 9 18.00 -10.74 1.41
CA VAL A 9 17.58 -11.87 0.59
C VAL A 9 18.72 -12.53 -0.18
N ALA A 10 19.96 -12.04 -0.05
CA ALA A 10 21.16 -12.62 -0.67
C ALA A 10 21.00 -12.96 -2.17
N SER A 11 20.32 -12.07 -2.91
CA SER A 11 19.95 -12.16 -4.32
C SER A 11 19.04 -13.34 -4.71
N GLU A 12 18.42 -13.99 -3.72
CA GLU A 12 17.43 -15.03 -3.95
C GLU A 12 16.07 -14.46 -4.41
N VAL A 13 15.27 -15.33 -5.00
CA VAL A 13 13.88 -15.06 -5.38
C VAL A 13 12.92 -15.25 -4.19
N PRO A 14 11.71 -14.68 -4.22
CA PRO A 14 10.71 -14.92 -3.19
C PRO A 14 10.42 -16.42 -3.00
N PRO A 15 10.27 -16.90 -1.75
CA PRO A 15 9.79 -18.27 -1.51
C PRO A 15 8.30 -18.38 -1.85
N LEU A 16 7.79 -19.60 -1.96
CA LEU A 16 6.39 -19.85 -2.32
C LEU A 16 5.37 -19.34 -1.28
N ASP A 17 5.76 -19.31 -0.01
CA ASP A 17 4.89 -18.93 1.11
C ASP A 17 5.63 -17.98 2.05
N LEU A 18 4.98 -16.86 2.39
CA LEU A 18 5.42 -15.87 3.38
C LEU A 18 4.32 -15.61 4.43
N SER A 19 3.36 -16.51 4.58
CA SER A 19 2.19 -16.32 5.44
C SER A 19 2.56 -16.04 6.89
N ASP A 20 3.55 -16.74 7.45
CA ASP A 20 4.02 -16.46 8.82
C ASP A 20 4.78 -15.13 8.91
N LEU A 21 5.51 -14.74 7.85
CA LEU A 21 6.27 -13.48 7.82
C LEU A 21 5.32 -12.28 7.84
N LEU A 22 4.25 -12.36 7.05
CA LEU A 22 3.23 -11.32 6.91
C LEU A 22 2.06 -11.48 7.89
N GLN A 23 2.13 -12.48 8.79
CA GLN A 23 1.11 -12.81 9.80
C GLN A 23 -0.27 -13.18 9.23
N LEU A 24 -0.33 -13.69 8.00
CA LEU A 24 -1.58 -14.04 7.31
C LEU A 24 -2.35 -15.18 7.97
N ASN A 25 -1.67 -15.97 8.81
CA ASN A 25 -2.27 -17.07 9.57
C ASN A 25 -3.03 -16.61 10.82
N ASP A 26 -2.92 -15.33 11.22
CA ASP A 26 -3.64 -14.80 12.36
C ASP A 26 -5.03 -14.31 11.92
N PRO A 27 -6.13 -14.98 12.33
CA PRO A 27 -7.48 -14.54 11.96
C PRO A 27 -7.87 -13.19 12.60
N ASN A 28 -7.14 -12.74 13.63
CA ASN A 28 -7.36 -11.45 14.29
C ASN A 28 -6.46 -10.35 13.73
N LEU A 29 -5.78 -10.60 12.60
CA LEU A 29 -4.83 -9.67 12.01
C LEU A 29 -5.52 -8.36 11.60
N ASN A 30 -5.36 -7.32 12.41
CA ASN A 30 -5.80 -5.97 12.09
C ASN A 30 -4.63 -5.07 11.71
N LEU A 31 -3.91 -5.44 10.65
CA LEU A 31 -2.87 -4.59 10.07
C LEU A 31 -3.49 -3.50 9.20
N ASP A 32 -2.93 -2.30 9.30
CA ASP A 32 -3.33 -1.14 8.49
C ASP A 32 -2.24 -0.75 7.51
N ILE A 33 -0.98 -0.88 7.93
CA ILE A 33 0.22 -0.52 7.17
C ILE A 33 1.20 -1.68 7.25
N CYS A 34 1.75 -2.07 6.10
CA CYS A 34 2.85 -3.02 6.00
C CYS A 34 4.04 -2.36 5.31
N ILE A 35 5.20 -2.37 5.97
CA ILE A 35 6.44 -1.79 5.48
C ILE A 35 7.43 -2.92 5.29
N ILE A 36 7.95 -3.07 4.07
CA ILE A 36 8.85 -4.18 3.72
C ILE A 36 10.17 -3.59 3.22
N GLY A 37 11.24 -3.84 3.97
CA GLY A 37 12.61 -3.50 3.61
C GLY A 37 13.41 -4.75 3.24
N LEU A 38 13.96 -4.81 2.04
CA LEU A 38 14.83 -5.88 1.58
C LEU A 38 16.24 -5.37 1.29
N GLN A 39 17.23 -6.23 1.48
CA GLN A 39 18.63 -5.99 1.14
C GLN A 39 19.20 -7.10 0.25
N GLU A 40 20.24 -6.76 -0.51
CA GLU A 40 20.85 -7.64 -1.53
C GLU A 40 19.84 -8.23 -2.52
N VAL A 41 18.75 -7.52 -2.82
CA VAL A 41 17.82 -7.91 -3.88
C VAL A 41 18.56 -7.94 -5.21
N ASN A 42 18.39 -9.03 -5.97
CA ASN A 42 19.02 -9.19 -7.26
C ASN A 42 18.69 -8.00 -8.18
N SER A 43 19.72 -7.42 -8.79
CA SER A 43 19.66 -6.24 -9.65
C SER A 43 20.10 -6.52 -11.09
N GLY A 44 20.37 -7.78 -11.46
CA GLY A 44 20.89 -8.16 -12.78
C GLY A 44 20.00 -7.69 -13.94
N ILE A 45 20.62 -7.28 -15.07
CA ILE A 45 20.14 -6.77 -16.39
C ILE A 45 18.95 -5.77 -16.40
N ILE A 46 18.08 -5.75 -15.40
CA ILE A 46 17.01 -4.76 -15.17
C ILE A 46 17.59 -3.34 -15.04
N SER A 47 18.88 -3.18 -14.73
CA SER A 47 19.57 -1.88 -14.79
C SER A 47 19.79 -1.34 -16.21
N LEU A 48 19.64 -2.16 -17.26
CA LEU A 48 19.90 -1.77 -18.65
C LEU A 48 18.62 -1.34 -19.41
N LEU A 49 17.44 -1.65 -18.88
CA LEU A 49 16.15 -1.27 -19.45
C LEU A 49 15.40 -0.40 -18.43
N SER A 50 14.87 0.73 -18.89
CA SER A 50 14.39 1.87 -18.09
C SER A 50 13.42 1.54 -16.95
N ASN A 51 13.49 2.40 -15.91
CA ASN A 51 12.77 2.51 -14.61
C ASN A 51 11.24 2.23 -14.51
N THR A 52 10.61 1.59 -15.47
CA THR A 52 9.14 1.36 -15.46
C THR A 52 8.71 0.03 -16.08
N ALA A 53 9.56 -0.66 -16.85
CA ALA A 53 9.09 -1.77 -17.68
C ALA A 53 9.08 -3.15 -17.01
N PHE A 54 9.84 -3.35 -15.93
CA PHE A 54 9.83 -4.60 -15.18
C PHE A 54 9.92 -4.32 -13.68
N GLU A 55 8.81 -4.53 -12.98
CA GLU A 55 8.83 -4.61 -11.53
C GLU A 55 9.63 -5.83 -11.10
N ASP A 56 10.43 -5.69 -10.05
CA ASP A 56 11.24 -6.79 -9.57
C ASP A 56 10.35 -7.92 -9.00
N PRO A 57 10.82 -9.20 -9.04
CA PRO A 57 10.02 -10.34 -8.61
C PRO A 57 9.50 -10.23 -7.17
N TRP A 58 10.26 -9.58 -6.27
CA TRP A 58 9.82 -9.35 -4.90
C TRP A 58 8.67 -8.36 -4.82
N SER A 59 8.76 -7.24 -5.55
CA SER A 59 7.66 -6.28 -5.67
C SER A 59 6.39 -6.94 -6.19
N SER A 60 6.48 -7.72 -7.28
CA SER A 60 5.31 -8.43 -7.82
C SER A 60 4.71 -9.38 -6.78
N PHE A 61 5.55 -10.23 -6.20
CA PHE A 61 5.14 -11.23 -5.21
C PHE A 61 4.39 -10.60 -4.03
N PHE A 62 4.95 -9.55 -3.41
CA PHE A 62 4.27 -8.92 -2.28
C PHE A 62 2.95 -8.27 -2.66
N MET A 63 2.86 -7.67 -3.85
CA MET A 63 1.57 -7.15 -4.32
C MET A 63 0.55 -8.26 -4.56
N ASP A 64 0.96 -9.40 -5.12
CA ASP A 64 0.07 -10.54 -5.38
C ASP A 64 -0.46 -11.16 -4.07
N VAL A 65 0.37 -11.17 -3.02
CA VAL A 65 -0.01 -11.66 -1.69
C VAL A 65 -0.87 -10.66 -0.92
N LEU A 66 -0.57 -9.36 -1.01
CA LEU A 66 -1.19 -8.32 -0.17
C LEU A 66 -2.45 -7.71 -0.79
N SER A 67 -2.58 -7.63 -2.11
CA SER A 67 -3.76 -7.01 -2.74
C SER A 67 -5.09 -7.71 -2.46
N PRO A 68 -5.17 -9.06 -2.36
CA PRO A 68 -6.40 -9.75 -1.93
C PRO A 68 -6.82 -9.40 -0.50
N LEU A 69 -5.89 -8.88 0.31
CA LEU A 69 -6.10 -8.44 1.68
C LEU A 69 -6.39 -6.93 1.76
N SER A 70 -6.77 -6.32 0.64
CA SER A 70 -7.11 -4.91 0.50
C SER A 70 -5.93 -3.94 0.65
N PHE A 71 -4.69 -4.42 0.65
CA PHE A 71 -3.51 -3.58 0.69
C PHE A 71 -3.10 -3.11 -0.71
N VAL A 72 -2.73 -1.84 -0.82
CA VAL A 72 -2.23 -1.21 -2.04
C VAL A 72 -0.82 -0.70 -1.78
N LYS A 73 0.09 -0.93 -2.72
CA LYS A 73 1.44 -0.35 -2.68
C LYS A 73 1.33 1.16 -2.95
N ILE A 74 1.66 1.98 -1.96
CA ILE A 74 1.56 3.46 -2.06
C ILE A 74 2.91 4.12 -2.28
N SER A 75 4.01 3.42 -2.00
CA SER A 75 5.34 3.95 -2.17
C SER A 75 6.37 2.84 -2.29
N HIS A 76 7.40 3.09 -3.09
CA HIS A 76 8.57 2.23 -3.15
C HIS A 76 9.84 3.07 -3.37
N VAL A 77 10.96 2.57 -2.89
CA VAL A 77 12.29 3.14 -3.09
C VAL A 77 13.26 2.02 -3.35
N ARG A 78 14.04 2.13 -4.43
CA ARG A 78 15.09 1.18 -4.75
C ARG A 78 16.44 1.89 -4.84
N MET A 79 17.46 1.30 -4.22
CA MET A 79 18.86 1.75 -4.34
C MET A 79 19.76 0.52 -4.45
N GLN A 80 20.20 0.20 -5.68
CA GLN A 80 20.95 -1.03 -5.98
C GLN A 80 20.22 -2.30 -5.50
N GLY A 81 20.75 -3.00 -4.51
CA GLY A 81 20.14 -4.18 -3.88
C GLY A 81 19.24 -3.85 -2.69
N LEU A 82 19.06 -2.58 -2.33
CA LEU A 82 18.12 -2.16 -1.28
C LEU A 82 16.76 -1.84 -1.91
N LEU A 83 15.69 -2.38 -1.31
CA LEU A 83 14.32 -2.13 -1.73
C LEU A 83 13.46 -1.84 -0.48
N LEU A 84 12.73 -0.73 -0.50
CA LEU A 84 11.74 -0.39 0.51
C LEU A 84 10.39 -0.26 -0.17
N MET A 85 9.36 -0.90 0.38
CA MET A 85 7.99 -0.81 -0.09
C MET A 85 7.06 -0.51 1.08
N VAL A 86 6.04 0.31 0.82
CA VAL A 86 5.01 0.66 1.78
C VAL A 86 3.65 0.31 1.20
N PHE A 87 2.94 -0.53 1.92
CA PHE A 87 1.59 -0.99 1.60
C PHE A 87 0.62 -0.50 2.67
N VAL A 88 -0.57 -0.10 2.25
CA VAL A 88 -1.62 0.35 3.16
C VAL A 88 -2.97 -0.20 2.70
N LYS A 89 -3.85 -0.56 3.65
CA LYS A 89 -5.25 -0.85 3.31
C LYS A 89 -5.88 0.31 2.54
N TYR A 90 -6.52 0.03 1.40
CA TYR A 90 -7.04 1.07 0.51
C TYR A 90 -7.99 2.07 1.19
N GLN A 91 -8.70 1.63 2.24
CA GLN A 91 -9.62 2.46 3.03
C GLN A 91 -8.94 3.66 3.70
N HIS A 92 -7.62 3.59 3.91
CA HIS A 92 -6.84 4.66 4.53
C HIS A 92 -6.28 5.66 3.51
N LEU A 93 -6.33 5.36 2.21
CA LEU A 93 -5.78 6.23 1.15
C LEU A 93 -6.26 7.68 1.24
N PRO A 94 -7.57 7.98 1.48
CA PRO A 94 -8.05 9.36 1.58
C PRO A 94 -7.40 10.20 2.70
N PHE A 95 -6.81 9.54 3.69
CA PHE A 95 -6.19 10.17 4.86
C PHE A 95 -4.66 10.24 4.76
N ILE A 96 -4.07 9.66 3.71
CA ILE A 96 -2.63 9.64 3.48
C ILE A 96 -2.29 10.73 2.47
N GLN A 97 -1.72 11.81 3.00
CA GLN A 97 -1.28 12.96 2.22
C GLN A 97 0.22 13.19 2.45
N ILE A 98 0.88 13.86 1.51
CA ILE A 98 2.29 14.25 1.61
C ILE A 98 3.20 13.01 1.70
N LEU A 99 3.14 12.16 0.67
CA LEU A 99 4.07 11.05 0.53
C LEU A 99 5.43 11.57 0.08
N SER A 100 6.46 11.26 0.86
CA SER A 100 7.85 11.59 0.51
C SER A 100 8.75 10.42 0.78
N THR A 101 9.57 10.09 -0.22
CA THR A 101 10.60 9.07 -0.13
C THR A 101 11.96 9.68 -0.43
N LYS A 102 12.98 9.23 0.31
CA LYS A 102 14.36 9.69 0.15
C LYS A 102 15.31 8.50 0.28
N SER A 103 16.45 8.59 -0.39
CA SER A 103 17.47 7.54 -0.37
C SER A 103 18.85 8.20 -0.27
N THR A 104 19.71 7.69 0.61
CA THR A 104 21.05 8.25 0.84
C THR A 104 22.10 7.15 0.69
N PRO A 105 22.98 7.21 -0.32
CA PRO A 105 24.15 6.32 -0.41
C PRO A 105 25.15 6.64 0.70
N THR A 106 25.66 5.63 1.40
CA THR A 106 26.48 5.82 2.61
C THR A 106 27.99 5.52 2.48
N GLY A 107 28.49 5.14 1.31
CA GLY A 107 29.93 4.98 1.06
C GLY A 107 30.66 3.95 1.96
N LEU A 108 32.00 3.98 1.98
CA LEU A 108 32.91 2.89 2.39
C LEU A 108 33.09 2.62 3.91
N TYR A 109 32.37 3.28 4.81
CA TYR A 109 32.70 3.26 6.27
C TYR A 109 31.66 2.63 7.19
N GLY A 110 30.88 1.66 6.71
CA GLY A 110 29.82 0.97 7.45
C GLY A 110 30.05 0.87 8.97
N TYR A 111 29.20 1.55 9.74
CA TYR A 111 29.35 1.66 11.19
C TYR A 111 28.62 0.53 11.92
N TRP A 112 29.29 -0.07 12.92
CA TRP A 112 28.66 -1.03 13.83
C TRP A 112 27.57 -0.34 14.66
N LEU A 113 26.30 -0.69 14.45
CA LEU A 113 25.15 0.04 15.02
C LEU A 113 25.19 0.24 16.54
N THR A 114 25.62 -0.77 17.31
CA THR A 114 25.72 -0.67 18.78
C THR A 114 26.77 0.38 19.20
N ILE A 115 27.90 0.46 18.49
CA ILE A 115 28.96 1.44 18.74
C ILE A 115 28.58 2.81 18.16
N ALA A 116 27.88 2.83 17.03
CA ALA A 116 27.35 4.05 16.44
C ALA A 116 26.36 4.73 17.39
N LYS A 117 25.44 3.97 18.01
CA LYS A 117 24.53 4.47 19.06
C LYS A 117 25.29 5.08 20.24
N THR A 118 26.45 4.56 20.63
CA THR A 118 27.20 5.17 21.74
C THR A 118 27.91 6.45 21.36
N HIS A 119 28.06 6.80 20.08
CA HIS A 119 28.81 7.99 19.65
C HIS A 119 27.95 9.03 18.90
N ASP A 120 26.84 8.61 18.29
CA ASP A 120 25.92 9.47 17.53
C ASP A 120 24.72 9.87 18.41
N PRO A 121 24.60 11.15 18.80
CA PRO A 121 23.50 11.64 19.62
C PRO A 121 22.10 11.39 19.03
N LEU A 122 21.96 11.40 17.70
CA LEU A 122 20.68 11.18 17.03
C LEU A 122 20.28 9.71 17.10
N LEU A 123 21.22 8.78 16.92
CA LEU A 123 20.96 7.35 17.03
C LEU A 123 20.62 6.91 18.46
N ARG A 124 21.07 7.64 19.49
CA ARG A 124 20.70 7.38 20.90
C ARG A 124 19.22 7.56 21.19
N GLU A 125 18.54 8.41 20.41
CA GLU A 125 17.12 8.66 20.60
C GLU A 125 16.23 7.56 19.99
N PHE A 126 16.81 6.62 19.22
CA PHE A 126 16.08 5.50 18.65
C PHE A 126 15.93 4.37 19.68
N LEU A 127 14.68 3.98 19.89
CA LEU A 127 14.27 2.82 20.66
C LEU A 127 14.39 1.55 19.82
N GLU A 128 14.56 0.44 20.52
CA GLU A 128 14.57 -0.90 19.94
C GLU A 128 13.95 -1.88 20.95
N GLY A 129 13.26 -2.90 20.44
CA GLY A 129 12.69 -3.96 21.29
C GLY A 129 13.78 -4.90 21.84
N PRO A 130 13.48 -5.66 22.90
CA PRO A 130 14.40 -6.68 23.40
C PRO A 130 14.59 -7.80 22.37
N LEU A 131 15.83 -8.25 22.18
CA LEU A 131 16.19 -9.33 21.27
C LEU A 131 15.97 -10.69 21.95
N HIS A 132 14.75 -11.21 21.91
CA HIS A 132 14.40 -12.54 22.42
C HIS A 132 14.58 -13.66 21.37
N PHE A 133 15.28 -13.37 20.27
CA PHE A 133 15.55 -14.30 19.19
C PHE A 133 17.06 -14.43 18.95
N PRO A 134 17.53 -15.57 18.41
CA PRO A 134 18.96 -15.79 18.17
C PRO A 134 19.51 -14.86 17.08
N PRO A 135 20.85 -14.74 16.94
CA PRO A 135 21.48 -13.99 15.86
C PRO A 135 20.92 -14.34 14.47
N THR A 136 20.71 -13.33 13.63
CA THR A 136 20.05 -13.49 12.31
C THR A 136 21.01 -13.73 11.16
N TYR A 137 22.32 -13.69 11.43
CA TYR A 137 23.40 -13.90 10.47
C TYR A 137 24.59 -14.57 11.17
N LYS A 138 25.47 -15.33 10.53
CA LYS A 138 25.42 -15.87 9.16
C LYS A 138 25.04 -17.34 9.22
N PHE A 139 24.08 -17.75 8.40
CA PHE A 139 23.66 -19.14 8.27
C PHE A 139 24.23 -19.80 7.01
N ASP A 140 24.36 -21.11 7.04
CA ASP A 140 24.46 -21.89 5.80
C ASP A 140 23.11 -21.82 5.07
N LYS A 141 23.12 -21.59 3.75
CA LYS A 141 21.88 -21.54 2.96
C LYS A 141 21.10 -22.84 3.09
N ASN A 142 19.77 -22.72 3.10
CA ASN A 142 18.82 -23.82 3.28
C ASN A 142 18.97 -24.56 4.62
N SER A 143 19.50 -23.89 5.64
CA SER A 143 19.72 -24.47 6.97
C SER A 143 19.45 -23.46 8.09
N ASN A 144 19.43 -23.98 9.32
CA ASN A 144 19.50 -23.23 10.57
C ASN A 144 20.85 -23.38 11.27
N ASN A 145 21.82 -24.02 10.61
CA ASN A 145 23.20 -24.08 11.08
C ASN A 145 23.89 -22.76 10.76
N TYR A 146 24.62 -22.23 11.74
CA TYR A 146 25.50 -21.08 11.51
C TYR A 146 26.69 -21.48 10.64
N ASP A 147 27.26 -20.48 9.95
CA ASP A 147 28.34 -20.58 8.96
C ASP A 147 29.38 -21.67 9.28
N THR A 148 29.27 -22.80 8.59
CA THR A 148 30.22 -23.93 8.69
C THR A 148 31.37 -23.82 7.69
N SER A 149 31.37 -22.79 6.84
CA SER A 149 32.45 -22.54 5.87
C SER A 149 33.78 -22.28 6.57
N GLU A 150 34.87 -22.31 5.81
CA GLU A 150 36.22 -22.03 6.33
C GLU A 150 36.34 -20.66 7.01
N LYS A 151 35.49 -19.69 6.62
CA LYS A 151 35.49 -18.34 7.19
C LYS A 151 34.93 -18.30 8.61
N LYS A 152 34.07 -19.26 8.99
CA LYS A 152 33.44 -19.40 10.32
C LYS A 152 33.02 -18.06 10.93
N ARG A 153 32.23 -17.27 10.19
CA ARG A 153 31.81 -15.94 10.65
C ARG A 153 31.01 -16.08 11.95
N LYS A 154 31.34 -15.23 12.93
CA LYS A 154 30.63 -15.21 14.21
C LYS A 154 29.17 -14.83 14.01
N PRO A 155 28.21 -15.53 14.64
CA PRO A 155 26.82 -15.14 14.63
C PRO A 155 26.61 -13.69 15.12
N ALA A 156 25.76 -12.92 14.44
CA ALA A 156 25.46 -11.52 14.75
C ALA A 156 23.99 -11.16 14.44
N TRP A 157 23.45 -10.17 15.16
CA TRP A 157 22.15 -9.55 14.89
C TRP A 157 22.31 -8.37 13.93
N THR A 158 22.36 -8.67 12.64
CA THR A 158 22.55 -7.68 11.56
C THR A 158 21.23 -7.04 11.13
N ASP A 159 20.11 -7.71 11.34
CA ASP A 159 18.79 -7.34 10.84
C ASP A 159 17.96 -6.76 12.00
N ARG A 160 17.68 -5.45 11.96
CA ARG A 160 17.22 -4.68 13.14
C ARG A 160 16.13 -3.68 12.78
N ILE A 161 15.15 -3.51 13.66
CA ILE A 161 14.08 -2.51 13.51
C ILE A 161 14.13 -1.55 14.68
N LEU A 162 14.40 -0.28 14.39
CA LEU A 162 14.51 0.79 15.37
C LEU A 162 13.49 1.87 15.04
N TRP A 163 12.97 2.53 16.07
CA TRP A 163 12.01 3.62 15.89
C TRP A 163 12.29 4.78 16.83
N ARG A 164 11.85 5.97 16.43
CA ARG A 164 11.92 7.17 17.26
C ARG A 164 10.65 7.97 17.11
N LEU A 165 10.10 8.36 18.25
CA LEU A 165 8.98 9.27 18.33
C LEU A 165 9.49 10.70 18.47
N LYS A 166 9.39 11.51 17.41
CA LYS A 166 9.73 12.93 17.50
C LYS A 166 8.61 13.66 18.21
N ARG A 167 8.70 13.77 19.53
CA ARG A 167 7.84 14.69 20.28
C ARG A 167 8.21 16.11 19.86
N GLN A 168 7.26 16.87 19.33
CA GLN A 168 7.46 18.30 19.16
C GLN A 168 7.69 18.86 20.57
N LEU A 169 8.89 19.40 20.82
CA LEU A 169 9.13 20.16 22.04
C LEU A 169 8.06 21.26 22.08
N GLN A 170 7.28 21.31 23.16
CA GLN A 170 6.43 22.46 23.44
C GLN A 170 7.31 23.69 23.27
N ALA A 171 6.97 24.54 22.30
CA ALA A 171 7.65 25.81 22.14
C ALA A 171 7.59 26.51 23.50
N ARG A 172 8.77 26.80 24.07
CA ARG A 172 8.86 27.67 25.24
C ARG A 172 8.46 29.07 24.79
N SER A 173 7.17 29.34 24.72
CA SER A 173 6.64 30.67 24.47
C SER A 173 5.18 30.75 24.90
N PHE A 174 4.85 31.88 25.55
CA PHE A 174 3.58 32.26 26.17
C PHE A 174 2.41 32.45 25.19
N THR A 175 2.23 31.56 24.23
CA THR A 175 1.04 31.52 23.37
C THR A 175 0.26 30.24 23.65
N PRO A 176 -1.09 30.28 23.71
CA PRO A 176 -1.91 29.08 23.82
C PRO A 176 -1.76 28.29 22.51
N SER A 177 -0.70 27.49 22.43
CA SER A 177 -0.42 26.63 21.29
C SER A 177 -1.36 25.43 21.34
N LEU A 178 -1.87 25.05 20.17
CA LEU A 178 -2.69 23.86 19.95
C LEU A 178 -2.08 22.65 20.69
N PRO A 179 -2.88 21.78 21.32
CA PRO A 179 -2.36 20.60 21.99
C PRO A 179 -1.53 19.80 20.98
N ALA A 180 -0.27 19.51 21.35
CA ALA A 180 0.61 18.68 20.54
C ALA A 180 -0.13 17.41 20.11
N PRO A 181 0.03 16.95 18.85
CA PRO A 181 -0.65 15.75 18.41
C PRO A 181 -0.28 14.59 19.34
N SER A 182 -1.27 14.10 20.09
CA SER A 182 -1.12 12.94 20.93
C SER A 182 -1.08 11.72 20.02
N PHE A 183 0.07 11.07 19.98
CA PHE A 183 0.21 9.76 19.38
C PHE A 183 0.83 8.80 20.40
N THR A 184 0.36 7.56 20.39
CA THR A 184 0.86 6.49 21.25
C THR A 184 1.38 5.38 20.35
N LEU A 185 2.59 4.89 20.63
CA LEU A 185 3.18 3.76 19.91
C LEU A 185 3.54 2.67 20.92
N SER A 186 3.06 1.45 20.69
CA SER A 186 3.43 0.28 21.49
C SER A 186 3.94 -0.84 20.58
N LEU A 187 5.10 -1.40 20.92
CA LEU A 187 5.63 -2.59 20.27
C LEU A 187 4.85 -3.81 20.77
N LYS A 188 4.27 -4.58 19.85
CA LYS A 188 3.53 -5.82 20.15
C LYS A 188 4.38 -7.07 19.96
N SER A 189 5.17 -7.09 18.90
CA SER A 189 6.01 -8.24 18.55
C SER A 189 7.31 -7.76 17.92
N TYR A 190 8.42 -8.39 18.29
CA TYR A 190 9.72 -8.24 17.64
C TYR A 190 10.41 -9.60 17.60
N LYS A 191 10.44 -10.23 16.42
CA LYS A 191 10.87 -11.63 16.26
C LYS A 191 11.65 -11.86 14.97
N SER A 192 12.45 -12.93 14.96
CA SER A 192 13.05 -13.48 13.75
C SER A 192 12.34 -14.77 13.33
N HIS A 193 12.30 -15.04 12.03
CA HIS A 193 11.56 -16.16 11.47
C HIS A 193 12.52 -17.22 10.90
N MET A 194 12.88 -18.19 11.76
CA MET A 194 13.90 -19.21 11.45
C MET A 194 13.50 -20.19 10.34
N MET A 195 12.21 -20.31 10.04
CA MET A 195 11.68 -21.21 8.99
C MET A 195 12.10 -20.79 7.58
N TYR A 196 12.41 -19.51 7.35
CA TYR A 196 12.89 -19.04 6.06
C TYR A 196 14.40 -19.24 5.97
N SER A 197 14.83 -20.03 4.99
CA SER A 197 16.22 -20.47 4.87
C SER A 197 16.85 -20.20 3.51
N ILE A 198 16.16 -19.50 2.61
CA ILE A 198 16.69 -19.21 1.26
C ILE A 198 17.98 -18.37 1.31
N SER A 199 18.08 -17.47 2.31
CA SER A 199 19.20 -16.58 2.53
C SER A 199 20.08 -17.05 3.70
N ASP A 200 21.31 -16.57 3.75
CA ASP A 200 22.19 -16.67 4.92
C ASP A 200 21.79 -15.71 6.06
N HIS A 201 20.72 -14.93 5.85
CA HIS A 201 20.03 -14.13 6.84
C HIS A 201 18.60 -14.64 7.12
N LYS A 202 18.18 -14.51 8.38
CA LYS A 202 16.79 -14.76 8.81
C LYS A 202 16.00 -13.47 8.86
N PRO A 203 14.79 -13.40 8.27
CA PRO A 203 14.00 -12.19 8.29
C PRO A 203 13.60 -11.81 9.73
N VAL A 204 13.46 -10.52 9.95
CA VAL A 204 13.05 -9.93 11.23
C VAL A 204 11.81 -9.09 11.02
N THR A 205 10.86 -9.22 11.94
CA THR A 205 9.63 -8.43 11.94
C THR A 205 9.39 -7.69 13.23
N GLY A 206 8.82 -6.50 13.11
CA GLY A 206 8.38 -5.65 14.21
C GLY A 206 6.93 -5.22 13.98
N THR A 207 6.05 -5.47 14.94
CA THR A 207 4.64 -5.07 14.86
C THR A 207 4.32 -4.07 15.94
N PHE A 208 3.66 -2.98 15.56
CA PHE A 208 3.37 -1.85 16.41
C PHE A 208 1.89 -1.50 16.38
N ASP A 209 1.32 -1.22 17.54
CA ASP A 209 0.08 -0.44 17.59
C ASP A 209 0.46 1.03 17.64
N LEU A 210 -0.05 1.78 16.68
CA LEU A 210 0.11 3.22 16.58
C LEU A 210 -1.27 3.85 16.64
N GLU A 211 -1.52 4.62 17.69
CA GLU A 211 -2.69 5.47 17.81
C GLU A 211 -2.31 6.90 17.40
N LEU A 212 -3.07 7.46 16.46
CA LEU A 212 -2.88 8.82 15.95
C LEU A 212 -4.18 9.60 16.13
N LYS A 213 -4.07 10.88 16.48
CA LYS A 213 -5.17 11.80 16.29
C LYS A 213 -5.31 12.11 14.79
N PRO A 214 -6.43 11.79 14.13
CA PRO A 214 -6.59 12.08 12.72
C PRO A 214 -6.60 13.59 12.49
N LEU A 215 -5.93 14.04 11.41
CA LEU A 215 -6.01 15.42 10.96
C LEU A 215 -7.39 15.72 10.34
N LEU A 216 -7.99 14.71 9.71
CA LEU A 216 -9.30 14.75 9.08
C LEU A 216 -10.17 13.63 9.64
N SER A 217 -11.36 13.95 10.14
CA SER A 217 -12.29 12.94 10.68
C SER A 217 -13.10 12.26 9.57
N VAL A 218 -13.18 12.89 8.41
CA VAL A 218 -13.85 12.40 7.20
C VAL A 218 -12.96 12.68 5.98
N PRO A 219 -13.04 11.89 4.89
CA PRO A 219 -12.37 12.19 3.63
C PRO A 219 -12.76 13.57 3.09
N LEU A 220 -11.84 14.23 2.35
CA LEU A 220 -12.13 15.50 1.69
C LEU A 220 -13.19 15.34 0.59
N ILE A 221 -13.24 14.16 -0.03
CA ILE A 221 -14.24 13.76 -1.02
C ILE A 221 -14.98 12.53 -0.53
N THR A 222 -16.31 12.61 -0.47
CA THR A 222 -17.18 11.46 -0.21
C THR A 222 -17.80 10.99 -1.53
N MET A 223 -17.43 9.78 -1.95
CA MET A 223 -17.91 9.17 -3.19
C MET A 223 -19.22 8.40 -2.93
N MET A 224 -20.20 8.59 -3.81
CA MET A 224 -21.49 7.91 -3.78
C MET A 224 -21.58 7.01 -5.00
N ALA A 225 -21.28 5.72 -4.81
CA ALA A 225 -21.43 4.69 -5.83
C ALA A 225 -22.85 4.06 -5.84
N GLU A 226 -23.87 4.82 -5.42
CA GLU A 226 -25.24 4.33 -5.32
C GLU A 226 -25.92 4.29 -6.70
N GLY A 227 -26.48 3.13 -7.07
CA GLY A 227 -27.12 2.92 -8.37
C GLY A 227 -26.93 1.50 -8.90
N LEU A 228 -27.65 1.15 -9.96
CA LEU A 228 -27.40 -0.06 -10.74
C LEU A 228 -26.39 0.29 -11.84
N TRP A 229 -25.18 -0.28 -11.76
CA TRP A 229 -24.11 -0.04 -12.74
C TRP A 229 -24.16 -1.14 -13.79
N THR A 230 -24.48 -0.76 -15.03
CA THR A 230 -24.66 -1.67 -16.16
C THR A 230 -23.72 -1.32 -17.30
N MET A 231 -23.26 -2.32 -18.05
CA MET A 231 -22.48 -2.13 -19.28
C MET A 231 -23.28 -1.57 -20.46
N GLU A 232 -24.55 -1.17 -20.24
CA GLU A 232 -25.45 -0.62 -21.26
C GLU A 232 -25.76 0.88 -21.11
N ASN A 233 -25.39 1.51 -19.98
CA ASN A 233 -25.70 2.91 -19.72
C ASN A 233 -24.43 3.69 -19.35
N GLU A 234 -24.42 4.98 -19.71
CA GLU A 234 -23.41 5.91 -19.18
C GLU A 234 -23.47 5.97 -17.66
N MET A 235 -22.29 6.19 -17.09
CA MET A 235 -22.05 5.94 -15.69
C MET A 235 -22.00 7.27 -14.93
N LEU A 236 -23.05 7.57 -14.16
CA LEU A 236 -23.16 8.81 -13.40
C LEU A 236 -22.53 8.67 -12.02
N ILE A 237 -21.34 9.25 -11.84
CA ILE A 237 -20.62 9.23 -10.58
C ILE A 237 -21.02 10.46 -9.76
N SER A 238 -21.56 10.23 -8.56
CA SER A 238 -21.93 11.30 -7.63
C SER A 238 -20.92 11.41 -6.50
N TYR A 239 -20.57 12.63 -6.11
CA TYR A 239 -19.67 12.88 -4.98
C TYR A 239 -19.95 14.22 -4.31
N SER A 240 -19.53 14.35 -3.05
CA SER A 240 -19.56 15.62 -2.32
C SER A 240 -18.16 15.95 -1.80
N SER A 241 -17.84 17.25 -1.75
CA SER A 241 -16.56 17.76 -1.24
C SER A 241 -16.77 18.52 0.06
N THR A 242 -15.80 18.47 0.98
CA THR A 242 -15.78 19.39 2.13
C THR A 242 -15.70 20.85 1.66
N PRO A 243 -16.26 21.83 2.39
CA PRO A 243 -16.25 23.23 1.98
C PRO A 243 -14.85 23.81 1.67
N ASP A 244 -13.84 23.37 2.42
CA ASP A 244 -12.46 23.84 2.28
C ASP A 244 -11.65 23.11 1.20
N PHE A 245 -12.28 22.17 0.46
CA PHE A 245 -11.58 21.41 -0.58
C PHE A 245 -11.40 22.26 -1.84
N LEU A 246 -10.14 22.48 -2.22
CA LEU A 246 -9.77 23.20 -3.44
C LEU A 246 -9.56 22.22 -4.60
N SER A 247 -10.59 22.06 -5.43
CA SER A 247 -10.53 21.22 -6.63
C SER A 247 -9.60 21.81 -7.71
N SER A 248 -8.98 20.92 -8.49
CA SER A 248 -8.20 21.25 -9.68
C SER A 248 -8.97 20.85 -10.95
N PRO A 249 -8.82 21.57 -12.09
CA PRO A 249 -9.33 21.07 -13.37
C PRO A 249 -8.67 19.75 -13.80
N TRP A 250 -7.47 19.47 -13.27
CA TRP A 250 -6.72 18.22 -13.46
C TRP A 250 -7.03 17.16 -12.39
N ASP A 251 -8.06 17.35 -11.56
CA ASP A 251 -8.54 16.27 -10.71
C ASP A 251 -9.23 15.21 -11.58
N TRP A 252 -9.14 13.95 -11.17
CA TRP A 252 -9.72 12.84 -11.91
C TRP A 252 -10.29 11.78 -10.97
N ILE A 253 -11.26 11.03 -11.47
CA ILE A 253 -11.85 9.89 -10.79
C ILE A 253 -11.45 8.64 -11.55
N GLY A 254 -10.73 7.74 -10.90
CA GLY A 254 -10.35 6.44 -11.47
C GLY A 254 -11.32 5.35 -11.06
N LEU A 255 -11.58 4.42 -11.98
CA LEU A 255 -12.25 3.16 -11.77
C LEU A 255 -11.20 2.07 -11.55
N TYR A 256 -11.27 1.37 -10.42
CA TYR A 256 -10.31 0.34 -10.02
C TYR A 256 -11.03 -0.96 -9.79
N LYS A 257 -10.40 -2.08 -10.15
CA LYS A 257 -10.83 -3.40 -9.70
C LYS A 257 -10.54 -3.56 -8.21
N VAL A 258 -11.45 -4.20 -7.45
CA VAL A 258 -11.16 -4.59 -6.06
C VAL A 258 -9.96 -5.53 -6.05
N GLY A 259 -8.99 -5.26 -5.18
CA GLY A 259 -7.69 -5.94 -5.20
C GLY A 259 -6.64 -5.25 -6.09
N MET A 260 -6.82 -3.95 -6.38
CA MET A 260 -5.79 -3.11 -7.01
C MET A 260 -4.44 -3.26 -6.29
N ARG A 261 -3.35 -3.37 -7.04
CA ARG A 261 -2.01 -3.63 -6.48
C ARG A 261 -1.25 -2.33 -6.23
N HIS A 262 -1.50 -1.33 -7.06
CA HIS A 262 -0.90 0.00 -7.03
C HIS A 262 -1.92 1.08 -7.40
N ILE A 263 -1.66 2.34 -7.02
CA ILE A 263 -2.57 3.45 -7.31
C ILE A 263 -2.66 3.80 -8.81
N ASN A 264 -1.75 3.28 -9.62
CA ASN A 264 -1.76 3.50 -11.07
C ASN A 264 -2.48 2.36 -11.82
N ASP A 265 -3.03 1.37 -11.11
CA ASP A 265 -3.73 0.22 -11.71
C ASP A 265 -5.22 0.53 -11.97
N TYR A 266 -5.54 1.77 -12.33
CA TYR A 266 -6.90 2.09 -12.73
C TYR A 266 -7.22 1.37 -14.05
N VAL A 267 -8.44 0.87 -14.14
CA VAL A 267 -8.98 0.24 -15.35
C VAL A 267 -9.38 1.31 -16.36
N SER A 268 -10.02 2.37 -15.86
CA SER A 268 -10.28 3.58 -16.62
C SER A 268 -10.38 4.78 -15.68
N TYR A 269 -10.50 5.99 -16.23
CA TYR A 269 -10.58 7.23 -15.48
C TYR A 269 -11.36 8.31 -16.23
N VAL A 270 -11.80 9.32 -15.49
CA VAL A 270 -12.45 10.50 -16.05
C VAL A 270 -11.91 11.77 -15.41
N TRP A 271 -11.64 12.80 -16.22
CA TRP A 271 -11.30 14.13 -15.72
C TRP A 271 -12.54 14.82 -15.14
N VAL A 272 -12.42 15.30 -13.90
CA VAL A 272 -13.53 15.93 -13.18
C VAL A 272 -13.93 17.24 -13.85
N GLY A 273 -12.94 18.09 -14.19
CA GLY A 273 -13.19 19.43 -14.73
C GLY A 273 -14.00 19.43 -16.04
N ASP A 274 -13.74 18.46 -16.92
CA ASP A 274 -14.33 18.42 -18.26
C ASP A 274 -15.71 17.75 -18.31
N ASN A 275 -16.02 16.89 -17.32
CA ASN A 275 -17.18 16.00 -17.36
C ASN A 275 -18.18 16.25 -16.23
N GLN A 276 -18.04 17.35 -15.48
CA GLN A 276 -18.93 17.70 -14.38
C GLN A 276 -20.24 18.32 -14.90
N VAL A 277 -21.40 17.81 -14.44
CA VAL A 277 -22.71 18.18 -15.03
C VAL A 277 -23.76 18.67 -14.03
N SER A 278 -23.49 18.69 -12.72
CA SER A 278 -24.47 19.17 -11.71
C SER A 278 -24.11 20.50 -11.04
N PHE A 279 -25.16 21.32 -10.87
CA PHE A 279 -25.24 22.58 -10.13
C PHE A 279 -26.23 22.41 -8.96
N GLY A 280 -25.69 22.23 -7.76
CA GLY A 280 -26.41 22.24 -6.49
C GLY A 280 -25.39 22.27 -5.36
N ASP A 281 -25.67 22.96 -4.26
CA ASP A 281 -24.63 23.51 -3.36
C ASP A 281 -23.65 22.48 -2.76
N ASN A 282 -23.98 21.18 -2.73
CA ASN A 282 -23.11 20.13 -2.15
C ASN A 282 -22.94 18.83 -2.96
N LEU A 283 -23.72 18.58 -4.03
CA LEU A 283 -23.66 17.31 -4.78
C LEU A 283 -23.16 17.56 -6.21
N LYS A 284 -22.02 16.95 -6.52
CA LYS A 284 -21.34 17.04 -7.82
C LYS A 284 -21.49 15.70 -8.56
N GLN A 285 -21.68 15.77 -9.87
CA GLN A 285 -21.86 14.61 -10.72
C GLN A 285 -20.94 14.68 -11.93
N VAL A 286 -20.33 13.53 -12.28
CA VAL A 286 -19.43 13.36 -13.42
C VAL A 286 -19.85 12.14 -14.22
N TYR A 287 -19.94 12.25 -15.55
CA TYR A 287 -20.20 11.10 -16.42
C TYR A 287 -18.90 10.38 -16.76
N MET A 288 -18.92 9.05 -16.68
CA MET A 288 -17.92 8.17 -17.26
C MET A 288 -18.53 7.48 -18.48
N ASN A 289 -17.78 7.48 -19.59
CA ASN A 289 -18.25 6.91 -20.85
C ASN A 289 -18.40 5.39 -20.72
N ILE A 290 -19.36 4.81 -21.42
CA ILE A 290 -19.60 3.37 -21.40
C ILE A 290 -18.42 2.55 -21.94
N CYS A 291 -17.68 3.08 -22.93
CA CYS A 291 -16.50 2.45 -23.50
C CYS A 291 -15.34 2.35 -22.49
N ASP A 292 -15.41 3.13 -21.41
CA ASP A 292 -14.45 3.14 -20.32
C ASP A 292 -14.82 2.13 -19.22
N ILE A 293 -16.00 1.51 -19.32
CA ILE A 293 -16.48 0.50 -18.37
C ILE A 293 -16.02 -0.89 -18.83
N PRO A 294 -15.30 -1.64 -18.00
CA PRO A 294 -14.85 -2.97 -18.35
C PRO A 294 -16.02 -3.96 -18.52
N GLU A 295 -15.91 -4.84 -19.52
CA GLU A 295 -16.94 -5.82 -19.92
C GLU A 295 -17.05 -7.05 -18.99
N ASN A 296 -16.21 -7.15 -17.95
CA ASN A 296 -16.22 -8.29 -17.04
C ASN A 296 -17.05 -8.00 -15.78
N GLU A 297 -17.92 -8.94 -15.42
CA GLU A 297 -18.66 -8.88 -14.15
C GLU A 297 -17.71 -9.06 -12.96
N ASP A 298 -17.40 -7.97 -12.27
CA ASP A 298 -16.50 -7.98 -11.11
C ASP A 298 -16.87 -6.88 -10.10
N GLN A 299 -16.13 -6.82 -9.00
CA GLN A 299 -16.23 -5.73 -8.03
C GLN A 299 -15.21 -4.63 -8.31
N TYR A 300 -15.69 -3.39 -8.25
CA TYR A 300 -14.93 -2.19 -8.54
C TYR A 300 -15.06 -1.15 -7.43
N LEU A 301 -14.13 -0.20 -7.44
CA LEU A 301 -14.01 0.94 -6.55
C LEU A 301 -13.80 2.20 -7.39
N LEU A 302 -14.31 3.33 -6.91
CA LEU A 302 -13.97 4.65 -7.46
C LEU A 302 -13.03 5.36 -6.51
N CYS A 303 -11.94 5.94 -7.03
CA CYS A 303 -11.02 6.77 -6.27
C CYS A 303 -10.95 8.17 -6.90
N TYR A 304 -11.22 9.20 -6.10
CA TYR A 304 -11.00 10.59 -6.49
C TYR A 304 -9.55 10.96 -6.19
N TYR A 305 -8.80 11.30 -7.23
CA TYR A 305 -7.43 11.77 -7.13
C TYR A 305 -7.36 13.29 -7.26
N SER A 306 -6.78 13.95 -6.25
CA SER A 306 -6.53 15.38 -6.31
C SER A 306 -5.16 15.67 -6.91
N ASN A 307 -5.13 16.44 -7.99
CA ASN A 307 -3.88 16.87 -8.60
C ASN A 307 -3.11 17.83 -7.69
N ASN A 308 -3.80 18.71 -6.97
CA ASN A 308 -3.18 19.67 -6.05
C ASN A 308 -2.48 18.99 -4.86
N LEU A 309 -3.05 17.90 -4.35
CA LEU A 309 -2.54 17.17 -3.19
C LEU A 309 -1.70 15.94 -3.57
N HIS A 310 -1.60 15.62 -4.86
CA HIS A 310 -0.95 14.42 -5.40
C HIS A 310 -1.31 13.14 -4.63
N SER A 311 -2.61 12.96 -4.34
CA SER A 311 -3.11 11.86 -3.52
C SER A 311 -4.57 11.55 -3.80
N VAL A 312 -4.99 10.34 -3.45
CA VAL A 312 -6.41 9.98 -3.35
C VAL A 312 -7.00 10.68 -2.15
N VAL A 313 -8.13 11.34 -2.35
CA VAL A 313 -8.82 12.14 -1.31
C VAL A 313 -10.25 11.69 -1.06
N GLY A 314 -10.71 10.69 -1.80
CA GLY A 314 -12.00 10.02 -1.63
C GLY A 314 -12.00 8.64 -2.28
N ILE A 315 -12.70 7.70 -1.65
CA ILE A 315 -12.88 6.34 -2.16
C ILE A 315 -14.32 5.88 -1.93
N SER A 316 -14.90 5.16 -2.90
CA SER A 316 -16.25 4.59 -2.76
C SER A 316 -16.25 3.29 -1.96
N LYS A 317 -17.43 2.84 -1.56
CA LYS A 317 -17.64 1.42 -1.24
C LYS A 317 -17.48 0.58 -2.52
N PRO A 318 -17.08 -0.71 -2.41
CA PRO A 318 -17.12 -1.62 -3.53
C PRO A 318 -18.52 -1.71 -4.15
N PHE A 319 -18.60 -1.75 -5.48
CA PHE A 319 -19.83 -1.98 -6.22
C PHE A 319 -19.60 -2.98 -7.36
N LYS A 320 -20.67 -3.63 -7.83
CA LYS A 320 -20.60 -4.57 -8.96
C LYS A 320 -21.00 -3.88 -10.25
N VAL A 321 -20.21 -4.07 -11.29
CA VAL A 321 -20.61 -3.78 -12.68
C VAL A 321 -21.23 -5.06 -13.23
N ARG A 322 -22.45 -4.98 -13.78
CA ARG A 322 -23.18 -6.14 -14.33
C ARG A 322 -23.41 -5.98 -15.81
N ASP A 323 -23.48 -7.12 -16.50
CA ASP A 323 -24.11 -7.16 -17.80
C ASP A 323 -25.63 -6.98 -17.60
N ALA A 324 -26.23 -6.04 -18.31
CA ALA A 324 -27.68 -5.88 -18.27
C ALA A 324 -28.25 -6.96 -19.19
N GLY A 325 -28.40 -8.17 -18.64
CA GLY A 325 -28.74 -9.39 -19.38
C GLY A 325 -29.58 -9.16 -20.62
N GLY A 326 -29.04 -9.58 -21.77
CA GLY A 326 -29.58 -9.30 -23.09
C GLY A 326 -31.09 -9.43 -23.15
N ARG A 327 -31.73 -8.41 -23.73
CA ARG A 327 -33.15 -8.47 -24.12
C ARG A 327 -33.41 -9.82 -24.77
N GLY A 328 -34.18 -10.66 -24.08
CA GLY A 328 -34.78 -11.84 -24.68
C GLY A 328 -35.44 -11.40 -25.99
N TYR A 329 -35.07 -12.08 -27.07
CA TYR A 329 -35.76 -11.99 -28.35
C TYR A 329 -37.27 -12.00 -28.09
N TYR A 330 -37.93 -10.87 -28.25
CA TYR A 330 -39.36 -10.86 -28.52
C TYR A 330 -39.50 -11.56 -29.86
N GLY A 331 -39.77 -12.88 -29.81
CA GLY A 331 -40.26 -13.61 -30.95
C GLY A 331 -41.52 -12.89 -31.43
N SER A 332 -41.41 -12.31 -32.62
CA SER A 332 -42.58 -11.88 -33.39
C SER A 332 -43.44 -13.12 -33.61
N GLU A 333 -44.47 -13.32 -32.79
CA GLU A 333 -45.59 -14.16 -33.17
C GLU A 333 -46.27 -13.48 -34.36
N ALA A 334 -46.00 -14.04 -35.54
CA ALA A 334 -46.73 -13.77 -36.75
C ALA A 334 -48.21 -14.12 -36.50
N THR A 335 -49.07 -13.14 -36.70
CA THR A 335 -50.52 -13.29 -36.77
C THR A 335 -50.87 -14.14 -38.00
N GLY A 336 -50.89 -15.47 -37.80
CA GLY A 336 -51.49 -16.42 -38.73
C GLY A 336 -53.01 -16.32 -38.65
N SER A 337 -53.61 -15.78 -39.70
CA SER A 337 -55.06 -15.80 -39.92
C SER A 337 -55.44 -17.18 -40.47
N GLU A 338 -56.16 -17.97 -39.68
CA GLU A 338 -56.90 -19.12 -40.19
C GLU A 338 -58.24 -18.64 -40.75
N ALA A 339 -58.38 -18.75 -42.06
CA ALA A 339 -59.66 -18.78 -42.74
C ALA A 339 -60.03 -20.24 -43.05
N ASN A 340 -61.13 -20.71 -42.47
CA ASN A 340 -61.86 -21.91 -42.90
C ASN A 340 -62.42 -21.68 -44.32
N PRO A 341 -62.59 -22.74 -45.16
CA PRO A 341 -63.44 -23.90 -44.85
C PRO A 341 -62.83 -25.29 -45.02
#